data_AF-A0A9E5VWL8-F1
#
_entry.id   AF-A0A9E5VWL8-F1
#
_cell.length_a   1.000
_cell.length_b   1.000
_cell.length_c   1.000
_cell.angle_alpha   90.00
_cell.angle_beta   90.00
_cell.angle_gamma   90.00
#
_symmetry.space_group_name_H-M   'P 1'
#
loop_
_entity.id
_entity.type
_entity.pdbx_description
1 polymer ?
#
loop_
_entity_poly.entity_id
_entity_poly.type
_entity_poly.pdbx_seq_one_letter_code
_entity_poly.pdbx_strand_id
1 'polypeptide(L)' 'MNLLQLAPEIQEALLFLPPTVKGRDAIRERHVRPIAAELEWRKQRRLWKGLAADQKVEPVTASSD' A
#
# COMPACT_ATOMS: atom_id res chain seq x y z
N MET A 1 -13.51 8.33 -3.20
CA MET A 1 -13.00 6.97 -2.96
C MET A 1 -13.07 6.67 -1.48
N ASN A 2 -13.57 5.51 -1.07
CA ASN A 2 -13.63 5.14 0.34
C ASN A 2 -12.27 4.54 0.77
N LEU A 3 -11.26 5.39 0.94
CA LEU A 3 -9.93 4.98 1.42
C LEU A 3 -9.93 4.50 2.89
N LEU A 4 -11.11 4.52 3.55
CA LEU A 4 -11.33 4.04 4.91
C LEU A 4 -11.29 2.51 5.05
N GLN A 5 -11.27 1.75 3.95
CA GLN A 5 -11.29 0.29 4.00
C GLN A 5 -9.90 -0.36 4.01
N LEU A 6 -8.82 0.44 3.98
CA LEU A 6 -7.45 -0.07 4.06
C LEU A 6 -7.07 -0.43 5.50
N ALA A 7 -6.24 -1.46 5.66
CA ALA A 7 -5.57 -1.76 6.91
C ALA A 7 -4.78 -0.52 7.38
N PRO A 8 -4.77 -0.20 8.68
CA PRO A 8 -4.14 1.02 9.19
C PRO A 8 -2.67 1.18 8.76
N GLU A 9 -1.90 0.11 8.74
CA GLU A 9 -0.47 0.18 8.38
C GLU A 9 -0.25 0.50 6.89
N ILE A 10 -1.22 0.16 6.03
CA ILE A 10 -1.19 0.51 4.60
C ILE A 10 -1.54 1.99 4.41
N GLN A 11 -2.49 2.53 5.21
CA GLN A 11 -2.80 3.95 5.19
C GLN A 11 -1.58 4.78 5.60
N GLU A 12 -0.86 4.36 6.64
CA GLU A 12 0.37 5.01 7.09
C GLU A 12 1.47 4.93 6.02
N ALA A 13 1.70 3.76 5.42
CA ALA A 13 2.69 3.60 4.35
C ALA A 13 2.41 4.50 3.14
N LEU A 14 1.13 4.70 2.78
CA LEU A 14 0.72 5.61 1.71
C LEU A 14 1.00 7.07 2.05
N LEU A 15 0.81 7.48 3.31
CA LEU A 15 1.09 8.85 3.77
C LEU A 15 2.59 9.18 3.73
N PHE A 16 3.45 8.18 3.98
CA PHE A 16 4.90 8.35 4.03
C PHE A 16 5.63 7.79 2.80
N LEU A 17 4.95 7.69 1.65
CA LEU A 17 5.63 7.31 0.41
C LEU A 17 6.75 8.31 0.07
N PRO A 18 7.89 7.82 -0.43
CA PRO A 18 8.95 8.71 -0.89
C PRO A 18 8.43 9.58 -2.04
N PRO A 19 8.80 10.87 -2.08
CA PRO A 19 8.35 11.76 -3.14
C PRO A 19 8.87 11.30 -4.50
N THR A 20 8.02 11.34 -5.51
CA THR A 20 8.42 11.07 -6.89
C THR A 20 9.26 12.24 -7.42
N VAL A 21 10.57 12.02 -7.59
CA VAL A 21 11.50 13.07 -8.07
C VAL A 21 11.43 13.27 -9.59
N LYS A 22 11.17 12.21 -10.35
CA LYS A 22 10.98 12.26 -11.81
C LYS A 22 10.03 11.17 -12.28
N GLY A 23 9.32 11.46 -13.37
CA GLY A 23 8.40 10.51 -14.00
C GLY A 23 7.06 10.44 -13.28
N ARG A 24 6.41 9.27 -13.34
CA ARG A 24 5.09 9.05 -12.75
C ARG A 24 5.23 8.34 -11.40
N ASP A 25 4.29 8.57 -10.50
CA ASP A 25 4.28 7.88 -9.21
C ASP A 25 4.34 6.35 -9.38
N ALA A 26 5.15 5.73 -8.53
CA ALA A 26 5.35 4.29 -8.47
C ALA A 26 4.05 3.60 -8.01
N ILE A 27 3.44 4.12 -6.94
CA ILE A 27 2.13 3.68 -6.46
C ILE A 27 1.08 4.71 -6.86
N ARG A 28 0.04 4.25 -7.56
CA ARG A 28 -1.09 5.08 -7.98
C ARG A 28 -2.36 4.47 -7.44
N GLU A 29 -3.41 5.29 -7.41
CA GLU A 29 -4.75 4.91 -6.97
C GLU A 29 -5.21 3.55 -7.52
N ARG A 30 -5.11 3.32 -8.84
CA ARG A 30 -5.52 2.05 -9.47
C ARG A 30 -4.79 0.81 -8.94
N HIS A 31 -3.57 0.96 -8.39
CA HIS A 31 -2.83 -0.14 -7.78
C HIS A 31 -3.36 -0.44 -6.36
N VAL A 32 -3.81 0.60 -5.65
CA VAL A 32 -4.34 0.51 -4.28
C VAL A 32 -5.81 0.10 -4.26
N ARG A 33 -6.59 0.46 -5.29
CA ARG A 33 -8.02 0.12 -5.42
C ARG A 33 -8.35 -1.36 -5.17
N PRO A 34 -7.67 -2.34 -5.80
CA PRO A 34 -7.95 -3.76 -5.53
C PRO A 34 -7.59 -4.18 -4.10
N ILE A 35 -6.65 -3.48 -3.44
CA ILE A 35 -6.28 -3.72 -2.04
C ILE A 35 -7.41 -3.22 -1.13
N ALA A 36 -7.94 -2.02 -1.39
CA ALA A 36 -9.05 -1.46 -0.61
C ALA A 36 -10.38 -2.23 -0.78
N ALA A 37 -10.53 -2.99 -1.87
CA ALA A 37 -11.70 -3.83 -2.13
C ALA A 37 -11.68 -5.18 -1.37
N GLU A 38 -10.54 -5.57 -0.79
CA GLU A 38 -10.41 -6.79 -0.01
C GLU A 38 -10.89 -6.57 1.42
N LEU A 39 -11.71 -7.47 1.96
CA LEU A 39 -12.30 -7.33 3.29
C LEU A 39 -11.33 -7.72 4.40
N GLU A 40 -10.43 -8.68 4.14
CA GLU A 40 -9.49 -9.17 5.15
C GLU A 40 -8.16 -8.39 5.15
N TRP A 41 -7.84 -7.72 6.26
CA TRP A 41 -6.58 -6.98 6.40
C TRP A 41 -5.33 -7.84 6.20
N ARG A 42 -5.34 -9.12 6.59
CA ARG A 42 -4.20 -10.02 6.31
C ARG A 42 -3.97 -10.19 4.81
N LYS A 43 -5.04 -10.30 4.01
CA LYS A 43 -4.93 -10.38 2.55
C LYS A 43 -4.51 -9.04 1.96
N GLN A 44 -5.01 -7.92 2.48
CA GLN A 44 -4.55 -6.58 2.08
C GLN A 44 -3.04 -6.41 2.30
N ARG A 45 -2.52 -6.78 3.48
CA ARG A 45 -1.08 -6.72 3.79
C ARG A 45 -0.25 -7.58 2.83
N ARG A 46 -0.75 -8.77 2.44
CA ARG A 46 -0.07 -9.62 1.45
C ARG A 46 -0.03 -8.96 0.06
N LEU A 47 -1.15 -8.40 -0.39
CA LEU A 47 -1.22 -7.69 -1.66
C LEU A 47 -0.32 -6.44 -1.66
N TRP A 48 -0.31 -5.70 -0.56
CA TRP A 48 0.56 -4.53 -0.36
C TRP A 48 2.03 -4.89 -0.43
N LYS A 49 2.47 -5.98 0.23
CA LYS A 49 3.87 -6.44 0.16
C LYS A 49 4.29 -6.76 -1.27
N GLY A 50 3.42 -7.41 -2.05
CA GLY A 50 3.67 -7.67 -3.48
C GLY A 50 3.79 -6.37 -4.28
N LEU A 51 2.82 -5.46 -4.14
CA LEU A 51 2.86 -4.15 -4.81
C LEU A 51 4.11 -3.34 -4.44
N ALA A 52 4.46 -3.27 -3.16
CA ALA A 52 5.61 -2.52 -2.67
C ALA A 52 6.93 -3.09 -3.23
N ALA A 53 7.08 -4.42 -3.25
CA ALA A 53 8.24 -5.10 -3.83
C ALA A 53 8.37 -4.80 -5.35
N ASP A 54 7.28 -4.90 -6.10
CA ASP A 54 7.27 -4.61 -7.54
C ASP A 54 7.64 -3.15 -7.85
N GLN A 55 7.26 -2.24 -6.96
CA GLN A 55 7.54 -0.81 -7.08
C GLN A 55 8.84 -0.37 -6.41
N LYS A 56 9.61 -1.30 -5.82
CA LYS A 56 10.82 -1.01 -5.01
C LYS A 56 10.58 0.00 -3.88
N VAL A 57 9.35 0.00 -3.34
CA VAL A 57 8.99 0.74 -2.14
C VAL A 57 9.26 -0.19 -0.95
N GLU A 58 9.91 0.31 0.08
CA GLU A 58 10.11 -0.43 1.34
C GLU A 58 8.73 -0.90 1.86
N PRO A 59 8.47 -2.23 1.92
CA PRO A 59 7.20 -2.72 2.41
C PRO A 59 7.09 -2.41 3.90
N VAL A 60 5.90 -2.01 4.35
CA VAL A 60 5.61 -1.88 5.79
C VAL A 60 5.85 -3.25 6.42
N THR A 61 6.95 -3.35 7.16
CA THR A 61 7.24 -4.52 7.99
C THR A 61 6.27 -4.46 9.14
N ALA A 62 5.25 -5.32 9.10
CA ALA A 62 4.38 -5.54 10.25
C ALA A 62 5.29 -5.85 11.44
N SER A 63 5.30 -4.96 12.44
CA SER A 63 5.86 -5.25 13.74
C SER A 63 5.21 -6.56 14.19
N SER A 64 6.04 -7.57 14.44
CA SER A 64 5.60 -8.87 14.92
C SER A 64 4.89 -8.66 16.26
N ASP A 65 3.58 -8.86 16.29
CA ASP A 65 2.86 -9.40 17.45
C ASP A 65 3.00 -10.93 17.44
#